data_AF-A0A519YHY4-F1
#
_entry.id   AF-A0A519YHY4-F1
#
_cell.length_a   1.000
_cell.length_b   1.000
_cell.length_c   1.000
_cell.angle_alpha   90.00
_cell.angle_beta   90.00
_cell.angle_gamma   90.00
#
_symmetry.space_group_name_H-M   'P 1'
#
loop_
_entity.id
_entity.type
_entity.pdbx_description
1 polymer ?
#
loop_
_entity_poly.entity_id
_entity_poly.type
_entity_poly.pdbx_seq_one_letter_code
_entity_poly.pdbx_strand_id
1 'polypeptide(L)'
;MEWFVIPRDRNEKWVYGPYLDYTGVDLYVCTFSVPIRLDDGTFLGVAGADVPVSSIESTLWPQLRCAGSGLVLVNADGRVIVGNDPEFITGSKVASVARSGEAVPVRATPWSLVPLREAD
;
A
#
# COMPACT_ATOMS: atom_id res chain seq x y z
N MET A 1 -8.43 10.21 -8.61
CA MET A 1 -7.48 9.28 -7.96
C MET A 1 -8.12 7.91 -7.83
N GLU A 2 -7.31 6.85 -7.83
CA GLU A 2 -7.81 5.48 -7.84
C GLU A 2 -8.71 5.14 -6.66
N TRP A 3 -8.45 5.73 -5.48
CA TRP A 3 -9.27 5.52 -4.29
C TRP A 3 -10.75 5.79 -4.52
N PHE A 4 -11.11 6.70 -5.44
CA PHE A 4 -12.51 6.99 -5.78
C PHE A 4 -12.97 6.23 -7.02
N VAL A 5 -12.16 6.26 -8.08
CA VAL A 5 -12.53 5.74 -9.41
C VAL A 5 -12.70 4.22 -9.39
N ILE A 6 -11.78 3.49 -8.76
CA ILE A 6 -11.83 2.02 -8.75
C ILE A 6 -13.05 1.51 -7.97
N PRO A 7 -13.33 1.95 -6.73
CA PRO A 7 -14.54 1.53 -6.04
C PRO A 7 -15.83 1.92 -6.78
N ARG A 8 -15.89 3.13 -7.35
CA ARG A 8 -17.06 3.59 -8.12
C ARG A 8 -17.33 2.70 -9.32
N ASP A 9 -16.31 2.47 -10.16
CA ASP A 9 -16.50 1.86 -11.47
C ASP A 9 -16.50 0.33 -11.42
N ARG A 10 -15.75 -0.25 -10.47
CA ARG A 10 -15.58 -1.72 -10.36
C ARG A 10 -16.35 -2.34 -9.21
N ASN A 11 -16.93 -1.54 -8.32
CA ASN A 11 -17.60 -2.02 -7.10
C ASN A 11 -16.67 -2.88 -6.21
N GLU A 12 -15.40 -2.50 -6.12
CA GLU A 12 -14.35 -3.20 -5.37
C GLU A 12 -13.83 -2.34 -4.21
N LYS A 13 -13.36 -2.98 -3.14
CA LYS A 13 -12.55 -2.29 -2.12
C LYS A 13 -11.18 -1.96 -2.73
N TRP A 14 -10.63 -0.80 -2.42
CA TRP A 14 -9.33 -0.39 -2.96
C TRP A 14 -8.45 0.27 -1.89
N VAL A 15 -7.14 0.24 -2.13
CA VAL A 15 -6.18 1.02 -1.36
C VAL A 15 -5.29 1.77 -2.34
N TYR A 16 -5.34 3.08 -2.29
CA TYR A 16 -4.46 3.94 -3.10
C TYR A 16 -3.36 4.52 -2.23
N GLY A 17 -2.14 4.54 -2.75
CA GLY A 17 -0.98 5.09 -2.06
C GLY A 17 0.24 4.16 -2.07
N PRO A 18 1.34 4.58 -1.43
CA PRO A 18 1.42 5.80 -0.63
C PRO A 18 1.46 7.06 -1.50
N TYR A 19 0.85 8.13 -1.02
CA TYR A 19 0.98 9.47 -1.62
C TYR A 19 1.02 10.52 -0.51
N LEU A 20 1.57 11.68 -0.82
CA LEU A 20 1.58 12.82 0.10
C LEU A 20 0.25 13.57 -0.02
N ASP A 21 -0.53 13.57 1.06
CA ASP A 21 -1.79 14.30 1.13
C ASP A 21 -1.55 15.77 1.48
N TYR A 22 -1.11 16.54 0.48
CA TYR A 22 -0.88 17.99 0.61
C TYR A 22 -2.12 18.80 0.96
N THR A 23 -3.32 18.26 0.73
CA THR A 23 -4.59 19.01 0.86
C THR A 23 -5.36 18.70 2.13
N GLY A 24 -5.02 17.60 2.81
CA GLY A 24 -5.61 17.22 4.09
C GLY A 24 -4.61 17.36 5.23
N VAL A 25 -3.80 16.32 5.45
CA VAL A 25 -3.00 16.18 6.68
C VAL A 25 -1.49 16.39 6.53
N ASP A 26 -0.99 16.65 5.32
CA ASP A 26 0.44 16.84 4.99
C ASP A 26 1.33 15.65 5.42
N LEU A 27 0.79 14.44 5.28
CA LEU A 27 1.48 13.19 5.58
C LEU A 27 1.47 12.25 4.38
N TYR A 28 2.43 11.33 4.34
CA TYR A 28 2.30 10.15 3.50
C TYR A 28 1.17 9.28 4.03
N VAL A 29 0.16 9.03 3.19
CA VAL A 29 -1.01 8.23 3.53
C VAL A 29 -1.26 7.13 2.51
N CYS A 30 -1.95 6.09 2.96
CA CYS A 30 -2.70 5.19 2.09
C CYS A 30 -4.19 5.41 2.35
N THR A 31 -4.96 5.68 1.30
CA THR A 31 -6.42 5.84 1.38
C THR A 31 -7.07 4.49 1.11
N PHE A 32 -7.71 3.94 2.14
CA PHE A 32 -8.56 2.76 2.04
C PHE A 32 -9.95 3.19 1.65
N SER A 33 -10.56 2.51 0.69
CA SER A 33 -11.87 2.90 0.20
C SER A 33 -12.80 1.73 -0.10
N VAL A 34 -14.08 1.96 0.14
CA VAL A 34 -15.17 1.02 -0.15
C VAL A 34 -16.31 1.72 -0.89
N PRO A 35 -16.95 1.08 -1.88
CA PRO A 35 -18.09 1.66 -2.57
C PRO A 35 -19.35 1.57 -1.69
N ILE A 36 -20.20 2.59 -1.77
CA ILE A 36 -21.52 2.63 -1.13
C ILE A 36 -22.57 2.56 -2.23
N ARG A 37 -23.44 1.54 -2.16
CA ARG A 37 -24.55 1.33 -3.08
C ARG A 37 -25.83 1.02 -2.31
N LEU A 38 -26.97 1.40 -2.88
CA LEU A 38 -28.28 0.92 -2.45
C LEU A 38 -28.47 -0.55 -2.86
N ASP A 39 -29.48 -1.20 -2.28
CA ASP A 39 -29.84 -2.59 -2.58
C ASP A 39 -30.21 -2.79 -4.07
N ASP A 40 -30.68 -1.74 -4.74
CA ASP A 40 -30.98 -1.74 -6.19
C ASP A 40 -29.73 -1.56 -7.08
N GLY A 41 -28.54 -1.47 -6.49
CA GLY A 41 -27.26 -1.29 -7.18
C GLY A 41 -26.89 0.16 -7.48
N THR A 42 -27.75 1.14 -7.17
CA THR A 42 -27.48 2.57 -7.39
C THR A 42 -26.24 3.02 -6.59
N PHE A 43 -25.27 3.65 -7.27
CA PHE A 43 -24.07 4.18 -6.65
C PHE A 43 -24.36 5.47 -5.88
N LEU A 44 -24.06 5.50 -4.59
CA LEU A 44 -24.23 6.67 -3.73
C LEU A 44 -22.91 7.43 -3.49
N GLY A 45 -21.79 6.72 -3.49
CA GLY A 45 -20.49 7.33 -3.19
C GLY A 45 -19.44 6.32 -2.76
N VAL A 46 -18.33 6.84 -2.24
CA VAL A 46 -17.21 6.05 -1.70
C VAL A 46 -16.94 6.53 -0.28
N ALA A 47 -16.86 5.59 0.67
CA ALA A 47 -16.27 5.87 1.98
C ALA A 47 -14.76 5.69 1.87
N GLY A 48 -14.01 6.72 2.27
CA GLY A 48 -12.54 6.72 2.31
C GLY A 48 -12.03 6.88 3.74
N ALA A 49 -10.90 6.25 4.04
CA ALA A 49 -10.17 6.42 5.29
C ALA A 49 -8.68 6.55 4.98
N ASP A 50 -8.10 7.71 5.34
CA ASP A 50 -6.67 7.95 5.20
C ASP A 50 -5.94 7.37 6.41
N VAL A 51 -4.98 6.49 6.12
CA VAL A 51 -4.12 5.87 7.12
C VAL A 51 -2.70 6.38 6.90
N PRO A 52 -2.09 7.06 7.89
CA PRO A 52 -0.71 7.48 7.81
C PRO A 52 0.22 6.27 7.59
N VAL A 53 1.18 6.41 6.69
CA VAL A 53 2.19 5.36 6.44
C VAL A 53 2.96 5.04 7.72
N SER A 54 3.24 6.04 8.55
CA SER A 54 3.89 5.85 9.85
C SER A 54 3.10 4.94 10.80
N SER A 55 1.76 4.94 10.72
CA SER A 55 0.91 4.04 11.51
C SER A 55 0.99 2.60 10.99
N ILE A 56 1.06 2.42 9.66
CA ILE A 56 1.27 1.11 9.04
C ILE A 56 2.65 0.58 9.44
N GLU A 57 3.69 1.41 9.31
CA GLU A 57 5.07 1.09 9.69
C GLU A 57 5.16 0.67 11.16
N SER A 58 4.64 1.49 12.08
CA SER A 58 4.67 1.19 13.52
C SER A 58 4.01 -0.15 13.87
N THR A 59 2.98 -0.52 13.11
CA THR A 59 2.25 -1.78 13.30
C THR A 59 3.01 -2.99 12.76
N LEU A 60 3.69 -2.85 11.62
CA LEU A 60 4.38 -3.94 10.92
C LEU A 60 5.86 -4.08 11.31
N TRP A 61 6.46 -3.02 11.87
CA TRP A 61 7.87 -2.97 12.21
C TRP A 61 8.34 -4.11 13.11
N PRO A 62 7.62 -4.51 14.19
CA PRO A 62 8.06 -5.61 15.06
C PRO A 62 8.25 -6.94 14.32
N GLN A 63 7.47 -7.20 13.27
CA GLN A 63 7.57 -8.41 12.46
C GLN A 63 8.63 -8.25 11.38
N LEU A 64 8.65 -7.11 10.67
CA LEU A 64 9.61 -6.84 9.60
C LEU A 64 11.06 -6.85 10.10
N ARG A 65 11.32 -6.28 11.28
CA ARG A 65 12.66 -6.27 11.89
C ARG A 65 13.16 -7.66 12.33
N CYS A 66 12.23 -8.59 12.57
CA CYS A 66 12.54 -9.96 12.99
C CYS A 66 12.75 -10.89 11.79
N ALA A 67 12.43 -10.43 10.58
CA ALA A 67 12.77 -11.16 9.37
C ALA A 67 14.30 -11.14 9.20
N GLY A 68 14.91 -12.32 9.06
CA GLY A 68 16.36 -12.45 8.84
C GLY A 68 16.82 -12.03 7.44
N SER A 69 15.97 -11.32 6.68
CA SER A 69 16.23 -10.89 5.30
C SER A 69 15.52 -9.57 5.02
N GLY A 70 15.98 -8.85 3.99
CA GLY A 70 15.31 -7.64 3.51
C GLY A 70 13.90 -7.93 2.99
N LEU A 71 12.93 -7.12 3.40
CA LEU A 71 11.51 -7.21 3.03
C LEU A 71 10.94 -5.81 2.83
N VAL A 72 10.17 -5.64 1.75
CA VAL A 72 9.43 -4.42 1.45
C VAL A 72 7.98 -4.74 1.10
N LEU A 73 7.05 -4.01 1.70
CA LEU A 73 5.65 -4.01 1.31
C LEU A 73 5.47 -2.97 0.21
N VAL A 74 4.93 -3.37 -0.94
CA VAL A 74 4.70 -2.49 -2.10
C VAL A 74 3.24 -2.45 -2.51
N ASN A 75 2.84 -1.35 -3.14
CA ASN A 75 1.54 -1.23 -3.81
C ASN A 75 1.53 -1.88 -5.21
N ALA A 76 0.41 -1.78 -5.93
CA ALA A 76 0.23 -2.36 -7.27
C ALA A 76 1.22 -1.82 -8.32
N ASP A 77 1.73 -0.60 -8.14
CA ASP A 77 2.75 0.01 -9.02
C ASP A 77 4.19 -0.39 -8.66
N GLY A 78 4.37 -1.22 -7.62
CA GLY A 78 5.67 -1.59 -7.08
C GLY A 78 6.35 -0.46 -6.29
N ARG A 79 5.56 0.51 -5.78
CA ARG A 79 6.06 1.56 -4.89
C ARG A 79 6.06 1.08 -3.44
N VAL A 80 7.15 1.36 -2.74
CA VAL A 80 7.34 0.98 -1.34
C VAL A 80 6.35 1.72 -0.46
N ILE A 81 5.62 0.98 0.38
CA ILE A 81 4.79 1.49 1.47
C ILE A 81 5.64 1.53 2.74
N VAL A 82 6.22 0.38 3.12
CA VAL A 82 7.14 0.23 4.26
C VAL A 82 8.17 -0.85 3.96
N GLY A 83 9.35 -0.78 4.57
CA GLY A 83 10.42 -1.76 4.40
C GLY A 83 11.32 -1.85 5.64
N ASN A 84 12.14 -2.89 5.72
CA ASN A 84 13.18 -3.03 6.77
C ASN A 84 14.60 -2.72 6.29
N ASP A 85 14.74 -2.28 5.05
CA ASP A 85 16.01 -1.90 4.44
C ASP A 85 15.99 -0.39 4.13
N PRO A 86 16.99 0.39 4.61
CA PRO A 86 17.01 1.85 4.46
C PRO A 86 17.15 2.32 3.01
N GLU A 87 17.58 1.49 2.07
CA GLU A 87 17.63 1.86 0.65
C GLU A 87 16.23 1.99 0.03
N PHE A 88 15.22 1.38 0.65
CA PHE A 88 13.85 1.31 0.14
C PHE A 88 12.91 2.19 0.97
N ILE A 89 12.97 3.50 0.71
CA ILE A 89 12.12 4.50 1.37
C ILE A 89 10.71 4.56 0.79
N THR A 90 9.74 5.01 1.60
CA THR A 90 8.33 5.21 1.20
C THR A 90 8.21 5.98 -0.12
N GLY A 91 7.41 5.44 -1.05
CA GLY A 91 7.12 6.00 -2.36
C GLY A 91 8.15 5.68 -3.45
N SER A 92 9.36 5.23 -3.09
CA SER A 92 10.37 4.76 -4.06
C SER A 92 9.89 3.51 -4.81
N LYS A 93 10.44 3.24 -6.00
CA LYS A 93 10.05 2.08 -6.82
C LYS A 93 11.07 0.96 -6.66
N VAL A 94 10.60 -0.26 -6.41
CA VAL A 94 11.47 -1.44 -6.29
C VAL A 94 11.83 -1.96 -7.68
N ALA A 95 13.11 -1.85 -8.06
CA ALA A 95 13.63 -2.43 -9.30
C ALA A 95 13.58 -3.98 -9.25
N SER A 96 13.39 -4.62 -10.40
CA SER A 96 13.36 -6.10 -10.48
C SER A 96 14.65 -6.74 -9.99
N VAL A 97 15.80 -6.10 -10.23
CA VAL A 97 17.13 -6.57 -9.81
C VAL A 97 17.33 -6.60 -8.30
N ALA A 98 16.53 -5.84 -7.54
CA ALA A 98 16.61 -5.81 -6.08
C ALA A 98 15.85 -6.99 -5.42
N ARG A 99 15.05 -7.74 -6.18
CA ARG A 99 14.20 -8.82 -5.65
C ARG A 99 14.97 -10.14 -5.57
N SER A 100 14.86 -10.85 -4.45
CA SER A 100 15.46 -12.18 -4.26
C SER A 100 14.49 -13.33 -4.50
N GLY A 101 13.19 -13.06 -4.58
CA GLY A 101 12.14 -14.07 -4.72
C GLY A 101 10.82 -13.51 -5.25
N GLU A 102 9.80 -14.37 -5.27
CA GLU A 102 8.45 -14.00 -5.72
C GLU A 102 7.76 -13.06 -4.73
N ALA A 103 6.98 -12.12 -5.25
CA ALA A 103 6.15 -11.23 -4.45
C ALA A 103 4.95 -12.00 -3.87
N VAL A 104 4.75 -11.92 -2.56
CA VAL A 104 3.61 -12.56 -1.89
C VAL A 104 2.46 -11.55 -1.77
N PRO A 105 1.30 -11.78 -2.41
CA PRO A 105 0.18 -10.84 -2.36
C PRO A 105 -0.43 -10.74 -0.96
N VAL A 106 -0.79 -9.54 -0.55
CA VAL A 106 -1.53 -9.29 0.70
C VAL A 106 -3.03 -9.36 0.41
N ARG A 107 -3.76 -10.13 1.22
CA ARG A 107 -5.19 -10.34 0.99
C ARG A 107 -5.97 -9.03 1.15
N ALA A 108 -6.98 -8.86 0.30
CA ALA A 108 -7.92 -7.73 0.32
C ALA A 108 -7.29 -6.34 0.11
N THR A 109 -6.04 -6.27 -0.33
CA THR A 109 -5.37 -5.04 -0.73
C THR A 109 -4.66 -5.25 -2.07
N PRO A 110 -4.39 -4.18 -2.83
CA PRO A 110 -3.55 -4.26 -4.03
C PRO A 110 -2.06 -4.26 -3.67
N TRP A 111 -1.68 -4.91 -2.57
CA TRP A 111 -0.30 -4.88 -2.06
C TRP A 111 0.39 -6.23 -2.19
N SER A 112 1.71 -6.22 -2.16
CA SER A 112 2.52 -7.43 -2.10
C SER A 112 3.73 -7.22 -1.21
N LEU A 113 4.11 -8.26 -0.48
CA LEU A 113 5.37 -8.33 0.26
C LEU A 113 6.45 -8.90 -0.66
N VAL A 114 7.56 -8.19 -0.79
CA VAL A 114 8.64 -8.55 -1.72
C VAL A 114 9.92 -8.79 -0.93
N PRO A 115 10.56 -9.97 -1.07
CA PRO A 115 11.87 -10.23 -0.51
C PRO A 115 12.97 -9.55 -1.33
N LEU A 116 13.90 -8.91 -0.63
CA LEU A 116 15.04 -8.22 -1.20
C LEU A 116 16.26 -9.14 -1.25
N ARG A 117 17.17 -8.88 -2.19
CA ARG A 117 18.52 -9.46 -2.17
C ARG A 117 19.29 -8.86 -1.00
N GLU A 118 20.22 -9.65 -0.44
CA GLU A 118 21.21 -9.09 0.48
C GLU A 118 22.05 -8.06 -0.28
N ALA A 119 22.31 -6.92 0.36
CA ALA A 119 23.31 -5.99 -0.14
C ALA A 119 24.70 -6.62 0.06
N ASP A 120 25.51 -6.62 -1.00
CA ASP A 120 26.90 -7.10 -0.97
C ASP A 120 27.79 -6.30 0.01
#